data_AF-A0A921DX74-F1
#
_entry.id   AF-A0A921DX74-F1
#
_cell.length_a   1.000
_cell.length_b   1.000
_cell.length_c   1.000
_cell.angle_alpha   90.00
_cell.angle_beta   90.00
_cell.angle_gamma   90.00
#
_symmetry.space_group_name_H-M   'P 1'
#
loop_
_entity.id
_entity.type
_entity.pdbx_description
1 polymer ?
#
loop_
_entity_poly.entity_id
_entity_poly.type
_entity_poly.pdbx_seq_one_letter_code
_entity_poly.pdbx_strand_id
1 'polypeptide(L)'
;MEHHLDKFFRHVDSFDVSHYVWIHENKDRPILQSVHSLKKVGDIKDYHKKVARVLAVAKSQGTRYYYLEIDGEEIGWCDLKTSIIVYSKPREHVRLDLDKFIQRQEVQIFAVSKNNLRLLKDQMLDSRFVMVRNGVHYEALFKKHKLQGWFSSDTLVRSEKANIKVTDIKEGFQLFEFNNLTSEVKLIENKVFPITIVHMFRDIGLAKVKTGQGNFWADMKYMVYDESTLPPYEPPYTFDETVVYDLIQNISEERTMTRNLVERLKSQFKDTDIDVEPPNKEEFDDMAADKEYEEIKQALQEQKEKYKQLETRYKNLRNSPLGKLQTKYWQMRK
;
A
#
# COMPACT_ATOMS: atom_id res chain seq x y z
N MET A 1 14.89 2.98 28.85
CA MET A 1 14.40 3.69 27.65
C MET A 1 13.71 2.66 26.78
N GLU A 2 12.38 2.62 26.83
CA GLU A 2 11.60 1.69 26.01
C GLU A 2 11.78 2.08 24.54
N HIS A 3 12.43 1.21 23.77
CA HIS A 3 12.30 1.25 22.33
C HIS A 3 10.81 1.09 22.04
N HIS A 4 10.14 2.15 21.56
CA HIS A 4 8.79 2.02 20.99
C HIS A 4 8.91 1.18 19.71
N LEU A 5 9.02 -0.13 19.91
CA LEU A 5 8.78 -1.16 18.93
C LEU A 5 7.31 -1.07 18.53
N ASP A 6 7.06 -1.32 17.26
CA ASP A 6 5.71 -1.46 16.73
C ASP A 6 4.92 -2.49 17.56
N LYS A 7 4.00 -1.99 18.40
CA LYS A 7 3.16 -2.80 19.29
C LYS A 7 2.22 -3.73 18.51
N PHE A 8 2.01 -3.48 17.22
CA PHE A 8 1.10 -4.22 16.37
C PHE A 8 1.76 -5.37 15.63
N PHE A 9 3.09 -5.44 15.56
CA PHE A 9 3.81 -6.51 14.87
C PHE A 9 3.30 -7.92 15.25
N ARG A 10 3.15 -8.17 16.57
CA ARG A 10 2.65 -9.47 17.08
C ARG A 10 1.22 -9.77 16.63
N HIS A 11 0.42 -8.73 16.42
CA HIS A 11 -0.97 -8.85 16.02
C HIS A 11 -1.06 -9.17 14.52
N VAL A 12 -0.29 -8.50 13.67
CA VAL A 12 -0.23 -8.78 12.22
C VAL A 12 0.10 -10.24 11.96
N ASP A 13 1.14 -10.76 12.63
CA ASP A 13 1.53 -12.17 12.57
C ASP A 13 0.40 -13.14 13.00
N SER A 14 -0.47 -12.71 13.93
CA SER A 14 -1.55 -13.56 14.45
C SER A 14 -2.77 -13.65 13.54
N PHE A 15 -2.95 -12.66 12.64
CA PHE A 15 -4.11 -12.62 11.76
C PHE A 15 -4.01 -13.59 10.59
N ASP A 16 -2.80 -14.06 10.24
CA ASP A 16 -2.55 -14.91 9.07
C ASP A 16 -3.13 -14.29 7.79
N VAL A 17 -2.86 -12.98 7.63
CA VAL A 17 -3.27 -12.15 6.50
C VAL A 17 -2.01 -11.58 5.88
N SER A 18 -2.06 -11.41 4.56
CA SER A 18 -1.05 -10.71 3.79
C SER A 18 -0.77 -9.32 4.36
N HIS A 19 0.48 -8.92 4.31
CA HIS A 19 0.96 -7.66 4.85
C HIS A 19 2.19 -7.20 4.07
N TYR A 20 2.61 -5.96 4.28
CA TYR A 20 3.76 -5.41 3.57
C TYR A 20 5.01 -5.39 4.42
N VAL A 21 6.15 -5.62 3.78
CA VAL A 21 7.47 -5.50 4.38
C VAL A 21 8.37 -4.63 3.51
N TRP A 22 9.15 -3.77 4.15
CA TRP A 22 10.28 -3.11 3.50
C TRP A 22 11.51 -4.01 3.61
N ILE A 23 12.00 -4.47 2.45
CA ILE A 23 13.14 -5.38 2.37
C ILE A 23 14.40 -4.62 2.77
N HIS A 24 14.91 -4.93 3.95
CA HIS A 24 16.12 -4.35 4.50
C HIS A 24 17.14 -5.43 4.85
N GLU A 25 17.35 -6.36 3.92
CA GLU A 25 18.33 -7.44 4.05
C GLU A 25 19.65 -7.04 3.39
N ASN A 26 20.74 -7.03 4.16
CA ASN A 26 22.09 -6.70 3.67
C ASN A 26 22.91 -7.96 3.34
N LYS A 27 22.46 -9.12 3.81
CA LYS A 27 23.11 -10.41 3.57
C LYS A 27 22.49 -11.07 2.35
N ASP A 28 23.33 -11.80 1.63
CA ASP A 28 22.90 -12.61 0.51
C ASP A 28 22.16 -13.84 1.06
N ARG A 29 20.85 -13.90 0.88
CA ARG A 29 20.02 -15.03 1.31
C ARG A 29 19.17 -15.50 0.13
N PRO A 30 19.04 -16.83 -0.04
CA PRO A 30 18.36 -17.36 -1.20
C PRO A 30 16.87 -17.12 -1.12
N ILE A 31 16.28 -16.83 -2.27
CA ILE A 31 14.86 -17.01 -2.51
C ILE A 31 14.68 -18.43 -3.06
N LEU A 32 13.76 -19.17 -2.48
CA LEU A 32 13.48 -20.58 -2.74
C LEU A 32 12.15 -20.74 -3.47
N GLN A 33 12.07 -21.74 -4.35
CA GLN A 33 10.80 -22.06 -5.02
C GLN A 33 9.74 -22.59 -4.03
N SER A 34 10.17 -23.34 -3.02
CA SER A 34 9.32 -23.91 -1.97
C SER A 34 10.11 -24.00 -0.67
N VAL A 35 9.45 -23.96 0.47
CA VAL A 35 10.06 -24.08 1.80
C VAL A 35 10.70 -25.46 2.01
N HIS A 36 10.22 -26.49 1.31
CA HIS A 36 10.74 -27.86 1.39
C HIS A 36 11.80 -28.16 0.33
N SER A 37 11.92 -27.31 -0.69
CA SER A 37 12.90 -27.46 -1.76
C SER A 37 14.05 -26.48 -1.56
N LEU A 38 15.29 -26.99 -1.57
CA LEU A 38 16.49 -26.13 -1.57
C LEU A 38 16.76 -25.49 -2.94
N LYS A 39 15.83 -25.60 -3.90
CA LYS A 39 15.97 -24.99 -5.21
C LYS A 39 15.88 -23.47 -5.10
N LYS A 40 17.07 -22.84 -5.19
CA LYS A 40 17.26 -21.40 -5.27
C LYS A 40 16.75 -20.87 -6.62
N VAL A 41 15.95 -19.82 -6.56
CA VAL A 41 15.41 -19.09 -7.73
C VAL A 41 15.92 -17.66 -7.83
N GLY A 42 16.55 -17.14 -6.77
CA GLY A 42 17.16 -15.81 -6.75
C GLY A 42 17.74 -15.46 -5.39
N ASP A 43 18.09 -14.18 -5.18
CA ASP A 43 18.62 -13.66 -3.93
C ASP A 43 17.82 -12.47 -3.42
N ILE A 44 17.50 -12.45 -2.12
CA ILE A 44 16.67 -11.38 -1.51
C ILE A 44 17.36 -10.00 -1.58
N LYS A 45 18.69 -10.00 -1.69
CA LYS A 45 19.50 -8.80 -1.80
C LYS A 45 19.20 -7.99 -3.07
N ASP A 46 18.78 -8.66 -4.16
CA ASP A 46 18.40 -8.00 -5.42
C ASP A 46 17.15 -7.12 -5.26
N TYR A 47 16.37 -7.39 -4.22
CA TYR A 47 15.16 -6.66 -3.86
C TYR A 47 15.38 -5.71 -2.67
N HIS A 48 16.64 -5.49 -2.25
CA HIS A 48 16.97 -4.57 -1.18
C HIS A 48 16.37 -3.17 -1.43
N LYS A 49 15.79 -2.59 -0.38
CA LYS A 49 15.04 -1.32 -0.36
C LYS A 49 13.70 -1.32 -1.08
N LYS A 50 13.22 -2.43 -1.64
CA LYS A 50 11.86 -2.51 -2.18
C LYS A 50 10.84 -2.80 -1.08
N VAL A 51 9.58 -2.46 -1.35
CA VAL A 51 8.44 -2.90 -0.54
C VAL A 51 7.87 -4.14 -1.20
N ALA A 52 7.72 -5.22 -0.43
CA ALA A 52 7.14 -6.48 -0.87
C ALA A 52 5.87 -6.77 -0.09
N ARG A 53 4.92 -7.44 -0.74
CA ARG A 53 3.77 -8.05 -0.08
C ARG A 53 4.15 -9.45 0.35
N VAL A 54 3.97 -9.76 1.63
CA VAL A 54 4.00 -11.13 2.15
C VAL A 54 2.63 -11.74 1.89
N LEU A 55 2.59 -12.83 1.13
CA LEU A 55 1.38 -13.57 0.83
C LEU A 55 1.13 -14.73 1.79
N ALA A 56 2.21 -15.35 2.28
CA ALA A 56 2.13 -16.48 3.20
C ALA A 56 3.36 -16.56 4.10
N VAL A 57 3.19 -17.18 5.27
CA VAL A 57 4.27 -17.44 6.22
C VAL A 57 4.28 -18.93 6.55
N ALA A 58 5.46 -19.53 6.56
CA ALA A 58 5.66 -20.95 6.89
C ALA A 58 6.83 -21.11 7.85
N LYS A 59 6.83 -22.21 8.61
CA LYS A 59 7.94 -22.56 9.51
C LYS A 59 8.49 -23.93 9.13
N SER A 60 9.78 -24.01 8.87
CA SER A 60 10.49 -25.24 8.54
C SER A 60 11.84 -25.27 9.24
N GLN A 61 12.17 -26.39 9.88
CA GLN A 61 13.42 -26.59 10.62
C GLN A 61 13.74 -25.44 11.61
N GLY A 62 12.71 -24.90 12.28
CA GLY A 62 12.86 -23.78 13.22
C GLY A 62 13.01 -22.40 12.57
N THR A 63 13.20 -22.32 11.25
CA THR A 63 13.29 -21.08 10.48
C THR A 63 11.91 -20.69 9.94
N ARG A 64 11.61 -19.39 9.99
CA ARG A 64 10.40 -18.81 9.42
C ARG A 64 10.71 -18.30 8.01
N TYR A 65 9.88 -18.69 7.05
CA TYR A 65 9.95 -18.30 5.65
C TYR A 65 8.71 -17.49 5.26
N TYR A 66 8.91 -16.55 4.35
CA TYR A 66 7.91 -15.62 3.86
C TYR A 66 7.79 -15.78 2.35
N TYR A 67 6.58 -16.01 1.84
CA TYR A 67 6.30 -16.01 0.41
C TYR A 67 6.02 -14.59 -0.04
N LEU A 68 6.83 -14.08 -0.96
CA LEU A 68 6.83 -12.66 -1.32
C LEU A 68 6.31 -12.41 -2.74
N GLU A 69 5.63 -11.29 -2.89
CA GLU A 69 5.23 -10.67 -4.15
C GLU A 69 5.77 -9.24 -4.21
N ILE A 70 6.31 -8.85 -5.37
CA ILE A 70 6.81 -7.50 -5.65
C ILE A 70 6.27 -7.06 -7.00
N ASP A 71 5.67 -5.87 -7.05
CA ASP A 71 5.11 -5.28 -8.28
C ASP A 71 4.11 -6.19 -9.02
N GLY A 72 3.43 -7.09 -8.29
CA GLY A 72 2.46 -8.05 -8.84
C GLY A 72 3.05 -9.38 -9.29
N GLU A 73 4.38 -9.58 -9.15
CA GLU A 73 5.07 -10.82 -9.47
C GLU A 73 5.46 -11.56 -8.19
N GLU A 74 5.11 -12.85 -8.10
CA GLU A 74 5.54 -13.74 -7.04
C GLU A 74 7.03 -14.07 -7.23
N ILE A 75 7.85 -13.79 -6.21
CA ILE A 75 9.31 -13.99 -6.29
C ILE A 75 9.78 -15.27 -5.60
N GLY A 76 9.03 -15.76 -4.60
CA GLY A 76 9.33 -17.01 -3.89
C GLY A 76 9.42 -16.90 -2.37
N TRP A 77 9.90 -17.98 -1.73
CA TRP A 77 10.05 -18.11 -0.28
C TRP A 77 11.44 -17.65 0.19
N CYS A 78 11.52 -16.81 1.21
CA CYS A 78 12.80 -16.40 1.79
C CYS A 78 12.72 -16.20 3.30
N ASP A 79 13.87 -16.21 3.98
CA ASP A 79 13.95 -15.87 5.39
C ASP A 79 14.30 -14.38 5.58
N LEU A 80 13.38 -13.66 6.23
CA LEU A 80 13.56 -12.25 6.57
C LEU A 80 14.04 -12.14 8.02
N LYS A 81 15.08 -11.33 8.26
CA LYS A 81 15.65 -11.12 9.61
C LYS A 81 15.71 -9.65 10.00
N THR A 82 16.00 -8.77 9.05
CA THR A 82 16.16 -7.32 9.29
C THR A 82 15.15 -6.47 8.54
N SER A 83 14.34 -7.07 7.68
CA SER A 83 13.21 -6.42 7.03
C SER A 83 12.15 -5.99 8.05
N ILE A 84 11.45 -4.90 7.73
CA ILE A 84 10.56 -4.19 8.66
C ILE A 84 9.14 -4.27 8.11
N ILE A 85 8.14 -4.58 8.94
CA ILE A 85 6.73 -4.49 8.54
C ILE A 85 6.37 -3.03 8.29
N VAL A 86 5.63 -2.81 7.23
CA VAL A 86 5.14 -1.49 6.85
C VAL A 86 3.64 -1.57 6.57
N TYR A 87 2.93 -0.48 6.84
CA TYR A 87 1.47 -0.46 6.78
C TYR A 87 1.04 0.41 5.60
N SER A 88 0.16 -0.13 4.75
CA SER A 88 -0.45 0.64 3.68
C SER A 88 -1.41 1.69 4.25
N LYS A 89 -1.51 2.82 3.56
CA LYS A 89 -2.43 3.91 3.91
C LYS A 89 -3.16 4.42 2.67
N PRO A 90 -4.27 5.15 2.84
CA PRO A 90 -4.86 5.91 1.74
C PRO A 90 -3.80 6.79 1.08
N ARG A 91 -3.81 6.84 -0.25
CA ARG A 91 -2.84 7.63 -1.01
C ARG A 91 -3.04 9.11 -0.71
N GLU A 92 -1.96 9.77 -0.31
CA GLU A 92 -1.93 11.20 -0.07
C GLU A 92 -0.88 11.84 -0.95
N HIS A 93 -1.22 12.99 -1.55
CA HIS A 93 -0.22 13.78 -2.24
C HIS A 93 0.50 14.67 -1.24
N VAL A 94 1.83 14.61 -1.26
CA VAL A 94 2.69 15.35 -0.34
C VAL A 94 3.83 16.03 -1.09
N ARG A 95 4.41 17.05 -0.47
CA ARG A 95 5.67 17.68 -0.85
C ARG A 95 6.62 17.64 0.32
N LEU A 96 7.91 17.78 0.01
CA LEU A 96 8.95 17.83 1.04
C LEU A 96 9.11 19.27 1.54
N ASP A 97 8.97 19.48 2.84
CA ASP A 97 9.46 20.67 3.52
C ASP A 97 10.98 20.54 3.63
N LEU A 98 11.71 21.22 2.73
CA LEU A 98 13.16 21.10 2.67
C LEU A 98 13.85 21.60 3.93
N ASP A 99 13.33 22.64 4.56
CA ASP A 99 14.00 23.25 5.70
C ASP A 99 13.91 22.32 6.89
N LYS A 100 12.72 21.78 7.17
CA LYS A 100 12.55 20.72 8.19
C LYS A 100 13.32 19.46 7.85
N PHE A 101 13.33 19.07 6.58
CA PHE A 101 14.05 17.90 6.12
C PHE A 101 15.57 18.03 6.33
N ILE A 102 16.16 19.19 6.01
CA ILE A 102 17.59 19.46 6.23
C ILE A 102 17.90 19.44 7.74
N GLN A 103 17.03 20.01 8.56
CA GLN A 103 17.18 20.02 10.02
C GLN A 103 17.13 18.62 10.64
N ARG A 104 16.46 17.66 9.99
CA ARG A 104 16.29 16.27 10.46
C ARG A 104 17.01 15.25 9.59
N GLN A 105 18.07 15.65 8.89
CA GLN A 105 18.74 14.81 7.90
C GLN A 105 19.27 13.49 8.49
N GLU A 106 19.68 13.50 9.74
CA GLU A 106 20.27 12.37 10.48
C GLU A 106 19.30 11.21 10.71
N VAL A 107 17.99 11.48 10.75
CA VAL A 107 16.97 10.44 10.91
C VAL A 107 16.40 9.96 9.58
N GLN A 108 16.69 10.60 8.44
CA GLN A 108 16.08 10.23 7.15
C GLN A 108 16.66 8.93 6.57
N ILE A 109 15.81 8.12 5.93
CA ILE A 109 16.20 6.81 5.37
C ILE A 109 16.06 6.85 3.84
N PHE A 110 17.19 7.00 3.15
CA PHE A 110 17.20 7.18 1.71
C PHE A 110 17.17 5.87 0.91
N ALA A 111 16.24 5.79 -0.05
CA ALA A 111 16.35 4.87 -1.18
C ALA A 111 17.14 5.48 -2.36
N VAL A 112 17.11 6.81 -2.51
CA VAL A 112 17.74 7.55 -3.63
C VAL A 112 18.94 8.40 -3.14
N SER A 113 19.97 8.59 -3.98
CA SER A 113 21.19 9.34 -3.63
C SER A 113 20.92 10.81 -3.25
N LYS A 114 21.76 11.37 -2.35
CA LYS A 114 21.65 12.76 -1.84
C LYS A 114 21.59 13.82 -2.96
N ASN A 115 22.22 13.57 -4.10
CA ASN A 115 22.25 14.50 -5.23
C ASN A 115 20.86 14.72 -5.87
N ASN A 116 19.93 13.79 -5.69
CA ASN A 116 18.57 13.89 -6.24
C ASN A 116 17.59 14.62 -5.32
N LEU A 117 18.00 15.05 -4.12
CA LEU A 117 17.09 15.71 -3.16
C LEU A 117 16.56 17.04 -3.68
N ARG A 118 17.38 17.82 -4.39
CA ARG A 118 16.94 19.06 -5.04
C ARG A 118 15.85 18.80 -6.07
N LEU A 119 15.88 17.64 -6.73
CA LEU A 119 14.84 17.25 -7.70
C LEU A 119 13.51 16.91 -7.01
N LEU A 120 13.51 16.57 -5.72
CA LEU A 120 12.31 16.19 -4.97
C LEU A 120 11.58 17.39 -4.35
N LYS A 121 12.26 18.53 -4.12
CA LYS A 121 11.71 19.75 -3.48
C LYS A 121 10.33 20.12 -4.02
N ASP A 122 10.24 20.23 -5.34
CA ASP A 122 9.06 20.75 -6.00
C ASP A 122 8.18 19.68 -6.63
N GLN A 123 8.50 18.42 -6.36
CA GLN A 123 7.73 17.30 -6.87
C GLN A 123 6.64 16.95 -5.89
N MET A 124 5.44 16.79 -6.44
CA MET A 124 4.37 16.12 -5.75
C MET A 124 4.65 14.62 -5.77
N LEU A 125 4.68 14.04 -4.58
CA LEU A 125 4.94 12.63 -4.33
C LEU A 125 3.70 12.00 -3.72
N ASP A 126 3.57 10.69 -3.85
CA ASP A 126 2.51 9.93 -3.19
C ASP A 126 3.06 9.29 -1.92
N SER A 127 2.49 9.62 -0.76
CA SER A 127 2.68 8.86 0.46
C SER A 127 1.76 7.63 0.44
N ARG A 128 2.35 6.43 0.61
CA ARG A 128 1.62 5.15 0.43
C ARG A 128 1.77 4.16 1.57
N PHE A 129 2.89 4.19 2.28
CA PHE A 129 3.15 3.30 3.41
C PHE A 129 3.70 4.08 4.58
N VAL A 130 3.43 3.60 5.79
CA VAL A 130 3.99 4.12 7.04
C VAL A 130 4.76 3.04 7.77
N MET A 131 5.73 3.46 8.57
CA MET A 131 6.38 2.59 9.56
C MET A 131 6.86 3.41 10.75
N VAL A 132 7.05 2.75 11.89
CA VAL A 132 7.74 3.33 13.06
C VAL A 132 9.06 2.63 13.24
N ARG A 133 10.15 3.40 13.30
CA ARG A 133 11.49 2.88 13.57
C ARG A 133 12.21 3.82 14.52
N ASN A 134 12.72 3.26 15.63
CA ASN A 134 13.41 4.03 16.67
C ASN A 134 12.57 5.22 17.22
N GLY A 135 11.26 5.04 17.32
CA GLY A 135 10.33 6.10 17.77
C GLY A 135 10.04 7.19 16.73
N VAL A 136 10.61 7.10 15.52
CA VAL A 136 10.34 8.04 14.42
C VAL A 136 9.31 7.44 13.47
N HIS A 137 8.31 8.24 13.12
CA HIS A 137 7.29 7.89 12.12
C HIS A 137 7.82 8.23 10.73
N TYR A 138 7.87 7.23 9.87
CA TYR A 138 8.31 7.36 8.49
C TYR A 138 7.17 7.11 7.51
N GLU A 139 7.26 7.79 6.37
CA GLU A 139 6.40 7.60 5.22
C GLU A 139 7.21 7.28 3.97
N ALA A 140 6.76 6.25 3.26
CA ALA A 140 7.31 5.89 1.96
C ALA A 140 6.73 6.79 0.89
N LEU A 141 7.60 7.57 0.25
CA LEU A 141 7.22 8.48 -0.83
C LEU A 141 7.51 7.87 -2.19
N PHE A 142 6.53 7.94 -3.08
CA PHE A 142 6.60 7.39 -4.42
C PHE A 142 6.46 8.49 -5.47
N LYS A 143 7.20 8.34 -6.56
CA LYS A 143 6.94 9.04 -7.81
C LYS A 143 6.42 8.01 -8.80
N LYS A 144 5.15 8.13 -9.20
CA LYS A 144 4.44 7.08 -9.95
C LYS A 144 4.53 5.74 -9.20
N HIS A 145 5.29 4.76 -9.69
CA HIS A 145 5.44 3.46 -9.03
C HIS A 145 6.79 3.29 -8.33
N LYS A 146 7.71 4.26 -8.46
CA LYS A 146 9.07 4.14 -7.94
C LYS A 146 9.18 4.77 -6.54
N LEU A 147 9.62 3.97 -5.58
CA LEU A 147 9.97 4.44 -4.23
C LEU A 147 11.14 5.43 -4.30
N GLN A 148 10.96 6.61 -3.70
CA GLN A 148 11.99 7.64 -3.57
C GLN A 148 12.75 7.52 -2.23
N GLY A 149 12.08 7.03 -1.20
CA GLY A 149 12.68 6.83 0.12
C GLY A 149 11.65 6.86 1.23
N TRP A 150 12.15 6.74 2.45
CA TRP A 150 11.40 6.83 3.69
C TRP A 150 11.76 8.12 4.40
N PHE A 151 10.76 8.99 4.56
CA PHE A 151 10.93 10.33 5.09
C PHE A 151 10.17 10.47 6.40
N SER A 152 10.72 11.22 7.37
CA SER A 152 10.00 11.44 8.60
C SER A 152 8.72 12.25 8.34
N SER A 153 7.59 11.80 8.91
CA SER A 153 6.26 12.33 8.59
C SER A 153 6.08 13.83 8.83
N ASP A 154 6.91 14.41 9.70
CA ASP A 154 6.90 15.82 10.07
C ASP A 154 7.66 16.74 9.09
N THR A 155 8.41 16.15 8.15
CA THR A 155 9.07 16.87 7.05
C THR A 155 8.19 16.99 5.82
N LEU A 156 6.92 16.57 5.91
CA LEU A 156 6.01 16.51 4.78
C LEU A 156 4.94 17.60 4.87
N VAL A 157 4.75 18.30 3.75
CA VAL A 157 3.61 19.19 3.53
C VAL A 157 2.52 18.40 2.81
N ARG A 158 1.32 18.35 3.38
CA ARG A 158 0.24 17.51 2.87
C ARG A 158 -0.74 18.28 2.00
N SER A 159 -1.22 17.61 0.97
CA SER A 159 -2.36 18.10 0.21
C SER A 159 -3.65 17.72 0.92
N GLU A 160 -4.60 18.63 0.91
CA GLU A 160 -5.97 18.42 1.37
C GLU A 160 -6.91 18.44 0.18
N LYS A 161 -7.92 17.58 0.21
CA LYS A 161 -9.07 17.71 -0.71
C LYS A 161 -9.96 18.83 -0.19
N ALA A 162 -10.41 19.68 -1.09
CA ALA A 162 -11.27 20.80 -0.77
C ALA A 162 -12.39 20.92 -1.79
N ASN A 163 -13.44 21.64 -1.42
CA ASN A 163 -14.49 22.07 -2.34
C ASN A 163 -14.90 23.49 -1.99
N ILE A 164 -13.94 24.41 -2.15
CA ILE A 164 -14.07 25.79 -1.69
C ILE A 164 -14.25 26.69 -2.90
N LYS A 165 -15.34 27.46 -2.89
CA LYS A 165 -15.60 28.44 -3.94
C LYS A 165 -14.74 29.67 -3.69
N VAL A 166 -14.00 30.09 -4.72
CA VAL A 166 -13.29 31.36 -4.70
C VAL A 166 -14.29 32.44 -5.05
N THR A 167 -14.47 33.38 -4.13
CA THR A 167 -15.42 34.50 -4.26
C THR A 167 -14.86 35.64 -5.09
N ASP A 168 -13.55 35.87 -5.02
CA ASP A 168 -12.87 36.92 -5.76
C ASP A 168 -11.38 36.60 -5.97
N ILE A 169 -10.73 37.29 -6.91
CA ILE A 169 -9.29 37.17 -7.19
C ILE A 169 -8.60 38.53 -7.03
N LYS A 170 -7.38 38.52 -6.49
CA LYS A 170 -6.55 39.73 -6.34
C LYS A 170 -5.71 39.98 -7.59
N GLU A 171 -5.21 41.20 -7.73
CA GLU A 171 -4.28 41.57 -8.78
C GLU A 171 -3.04 40.66 -8.77
N GLY A 172 -2.60 40.23 -9.96
CA GLY A 172 -1.50 39.27 -10.11
C GLY A 172 -1.90 37.79 -10.05
N PHE A 173 -3.20 37.48 -10.02
CA PHE A 173 -3.67 36.09 -10.13
C PHE A 173 -3.24 35.44 -11.45
N GLN A 174 -2.57 34.29 -11.36
CA GLN A 174 -2.08 33.52 -12.50
C GLN A 174 -2.45 32.05 -12.36
N LEU A 175 -2.66 31.39 -13.49
CA LEU A 175 -2.89 29.95 -13.58
C LEU A 175 -1.68 29.26 -14.20
N PHE A 176 -1.35 28.08 -13.70
CA PHE A 176 -0.20 27.29 -14.13
C PHE A 176 -0.61 25.85 -14.43
N GLU A 177 0.04 25.24 -15.41
CA GLU A 177 -0.17 23.82 -15.72
C GLU A 177 0.42 22.89 -14.64
N PHE A 178 1.53 23.31 -14.04
CA PHE A 178 2.31 22.49 -13.11
C PHE A 178 2.28 23.04 -11.68
N ASN A 179 2.42 22.12 -10.71
CA ASN A 179 2.36 22.41 -9.27
C ASN A 179 3.57 23.19 -8.73
N ASN A 180 4.64 23.33 -9.50
CA ASN A 180 5.79 24.17 -9.22
C ASN A 180 5.57 25.60 -9.76
N LEU A 181 4.34 25.93 -10.20
CA LEU A 181 3.96 27.22 -10.77
C LEU A 181 4.83 27.59 -11.98
N THR A 182 5.13 26.59 -12.80
CA THR A 182 5.76 26.79 -14.12
C THR A 182 4.72 26.59 -15.22
N SER A 183 5.01 27.14 -16.40
CA SER A 183 4.09 27.16 -17.55
C SER A 183 2.79 27.90 -17.26
N GLU A 184 2.86 29.23 -17.30
CA GLU A 184 1.70 30.10 -17.15
C GLU A 184 0.69 29.90 -18.29
N VAL A 185 -0.57 29.86 -17.92
CA VAL A 185 -1.71 29.68 -18.82
C VAL A 185 -2.38 31.02 -19.06
N LYS A 186 -2.58 31.38 -20.33
CA LYS A 186 -3.29 32.60 -20.72
C LYS A 186 -4.73 32.56 -20.21
N LEU A 187 -5.11 33.57 -19.44
CA LEU A 187 -6.46 33.70 -18.90
C LEU A 187 -7.44 34.15 -19.99
N ILE A 188 -8.44 33.32 -20.28
CA ILE A 188 -9.63 33.69 -21.05
C ILE A 188 -10.71 34.15 -20.06
N GLU A 189 -10.89 35.48 -19.90
CA GLU A 189 -11.76 36.11 -18.88
C GLU A 189 -13.12 35.41 -18.71
N ASN A 190 -13.83 35.14 -19.81
CA ASN A 190 -15.16 34.51 -19.79
C ASN A 190 -15.18 33.01 -19.40
N LYS A 191 -14.02 32.39 -19.19
CA LYS A 191 -13.88 30.98 -18.82
C LYS A 191 -13.09 30.78 -17.52
N VAL A 192 -12.56 31.86 -16.91
CA VAL A 192 -11.85 31.75 -15.63
C VAL A 192 -12.81 31.38 -14.51
N PHE A 193 -13.99 32.02 -14.47
CA PHE A 193 -15.02 31.74 -13.49
C PHE A 193 -16.00 30.65 -13.95
N PRO A 194 -16.60 29.89 -13.00
CA PRO A 194 -16.32 29.90 -11.56
C PRO A 194 -15.00 29.21 -11.23
N ILE A 195 -14.29 29.70 -10.20
CA ILE A 195 -13.08 29.08 -9.67
C ILE A 195 -13.45 28.30 -8.39
N THR A 196 -13.08 27.03 -8.34
CA THR A 196 -13.23 26.18 -7.14
C THR A 196 -11.90 25.55 -6.78
N ILE A 197 -11.45 25.72 -5.54
CA ILE A 197 -10.28 25.01 -5.02
C ILE A 197 -10.70 23.56 -4.77
N VAL A 198 -10.09 22.64 -5.51
CA VAL A 198 -10.36 21.19 -5.41
C VAL A 198 -9.33 20.47 -4.55
N HIS A 199 -8.11 20.99 -4.51
CA HIS A 199 -7.04 20.51 -3.64
C HIS A 199 -6.18 21.70 -3.20
N MET A 200 -5.60 21.63 -2.01
CA MET A 200 -4.71 22.68 -1.50
C MET A 200 -3.57 22.12 -0.66
N PHE A 201 -2.47 22.86 -0.61
CA PHE A 201 -1.41 22.73 0.37
C PHE A 201 -1.40 24.03 1.16
N ARG A 202 -2.08 24.02 2.31
CA ARG A 202 -2.34 25.22 3.12
C ARG A 202 -1.05 25.91 3.57
N ASP A 203 -0.06 25.13 3.99
CA ASP A 203 1.21 25.62 4.56
C ASP A 203 2.09 26.37 3.55
N ILE A 204 1.97 26.06 2.27
CA ILE A 204 2.76 26.67 1.19
C ILE A 204 1.90 27.55 0.27
N GLY A 205 0.63 27.78 0.62
CA GLY A 205 -0.29 28.60 -0.15
C GLY A 205 -0.47 28.14 -1.60
N LEU A 206 -0.46 26.84 -1.87
CA LEU A 206 -0.58 26.29 -3.23
C LEU A 206 -1.91 25.57 -3.39
N ALA A 207 -2.68 25.86 -4.43
CA ALA A 207 -3.95 25.20 -4.69
C ALA A 207 -4.06 24.69 -6.13
N LYS A 208 -4.75 23.56 -6.28
CA LYS A 208 -5.30 23.11 -7.54
C LYS A 208 -6.72 23.63 -7.65
N VAL A 209 -6.97 24.41 -8.68
CA VAL A 209 -8.24 25.06 -8.94
C VAL A 209 -8.89 24.47 -10.18
N LYS A 210 -10.20 24.29 -10.11
CA LYS A 210 -11.06 23.99 -11.25
C LYS A 210 -11.71 25.27 -11.72
N THR A 211 -11.57 25.55 -13.01
CA THR A 211 -12.11 26.72 -13.71
C THR A 211 -13.00 26.26 -14.87
N GLY A 212 -13.64 27.19 -15.57
CA GLY A 212 -14.32 26.90 -16.83
C GLY A 212 -13.37 26.44 -17.97
N GLN A 213 -12.07 26.72 -17.86
CA GLN A 213 -11.05 26.31 -18.86
C GLN A 213 -10.43 24.95 -18.57
N GLY A 214 -10.57 24.43 -17.35
CA GLY A 214 -9.93 23.20 -16.93
C GLY A 214 -9.39 23.26 -15.50
N ASN A 215 -8.47 22.35 -15.19
CA ASN A 215 -7.84 22.24 -13.88
C ASN A 215 -6.41 22.76 -13.93
N PHE A 216 -6.09 23.71 -13.06
CA PHE A 216 -4.80 24.40 -13.03
C PHE A 216 -4.29 24.56 -11.60
N TRP A 217 -3.04 25.00 -11.47
CA TRP A 217 -2.43 25.37 -10.20
C TRP A 217 -2.39 26.89 -10.06
N ALA A 218 -2.58 27.37 -8.84
CA ALA A 218 -2.55 28.79 -8.51
C ALA A 218 -2.01 29.01 -7.09
N ASP A 219 -1.44 30.19 -6.87
CA ASP A 219 -1.05 30.66 -5.55
C ASP A 219 -2.27 31.19 -4.80
N MET A 220 -2.52 30.64 -3.61
CA MET A 220 -3.68 30.94 -2.77
C MET A 220 -3.68 32.37 -2.26
N LYS A 221 -2.54 33.06 -2.19
CA LYS A 221 -2.49 34.44 -1.69
C LYS A 221 -3.31 35.41 -2.54
N TYR A 222 -3.50 35.08 -3.82
CA TYR A 222 -4.27 35.86 -4.79
C TYR A 222 -5.75 35.46 -4.87
N MET A 223 -6.21 34.56 -4.00
CA MET A 223 -7.60 34.11 -3.97
C MET A 223 -8.30 34.62 -2.70
N VAL A 224 -9.55 35.01 -2.84
CA VAL A 224 -10.45 35.36 -1.73
C VAL A 224 -11.49 34.27 -1.61
N TYR A 225 -11.54 33.62 -0.46
CA TYR A 225 -12.46 32.54 -0.16
C TYR A 225 -12.85 32.58 1.32
N ASP A 226 -13.97 31.93 1.65
CA ASP A 226 -14.46 31.83 3.02
C ASP A 226 -13.62 30.84 3.83
N GLU A 227 -12.84 31.35 4.78
CA GLU A 227 -12.00 30.52 5.66
C GLU A 227 -12.80 29.57 6.54
N SER A 228 -14.08 29.87 6.83
CA SER A 228 -14.93 28.96 7.61
C SER A 228 -15.26 27.66 6.86
N THR A 229 -15.06 27.63 5.55
CA THR A 229 -15.24 26.44 4.71
C THR A 229 -13.99 25.55 4.63
N LEU A 230 -12.89 25.96 5.29
CA LEU A 230 -11.68 25.16 5.32
C LEU A 230 -11.92 23.86 6.10
N PRO A 231 -11.46 22.70 5.58
CA PRO A 231 -11.54 21.47 6.34
C PRO A 231 -10.69 21.55 7.61
N PRO A 232 -10.94 20.71 8.63
CA PRO A 232 -10.08 20.62 9.80
C PRO A 232 -8.63 20.34 9.41
N TYR A 233 -7.69 21.06 10.00
CA TYR A 233 -6.25 20.88 9.78
C TYR A 233 -5.69 19.89 10.80
N GLU A 234 -5.94 18.61 10.58
CA GLU A 234 -5.38 17.52 11.38
C GLU A 234 -4.85 16.43 10.43
N PRO A 235 -3.76 15.72 10.80
CA PRO A 235 -3.36 14.53 10.06
C PRO A 235 -4.57 13.58 10.03
N PRO A 236 -5.02 13.15 8.84
CA PRO A 236 -6.33 12.51 8.72
C PRO A 236 -6.41 11.17 9.47
N TYR A 237 -5.26 10.59 9.82
CA TYR A 237 -5.17 9.32 10.55
C TYR A 237 -3.98 9.32 11.51
N THR A 238 -4.20 8.75 12.69
CA THR A 238 -3.15 8.32 13.60
C THR A 238 -2.44 7.06 13.08
N PHE A 239 -1.27 6.74 13.64
CA PHE A 239 -0.56 5.50 13.28
C PHE A 239 -1.41 4.26 13.58
N ASP A 240 -2.04 4.22 14.75
CA ASP A 240 -2.92 3.12 15.18
C ASP A 240 -4.09 2.93 14.21
N GLU A 241 -4.74 4.01 13.77
CA GLU A 241 -5.81 3.95 12.76
C GLU A 241 -5.29 3.48 11.40
N THR A 242 -4.07 3.85 11.03
CA THR A 242 -3.44 3.40 9.78
C THR A 242 -3.18 1.89 9.81
N VAL A 243 -2.73 1.34 10.93
CA VAL A 243 -2.55 -0.11 11.09
C VAL A 243 -3.88 -0.85 10.97
N VAL A 244 -4.94 -0.33 11.59
CA VAL A 244 -6.29 -0.91 11.47
C VAL A 244 -6.79 -0.84 10.03
N TYR A 245 -6.57 0.29 9.35
CA TYR A 245 -6.91 0.45 7.94
C TYR A 245 -6.20 -0.59 7.06
N ASP A 246 -4.88 -0.74 7.23
CA ASP A 246 -4.07 -1.71 6.49
C ASP A 246 -4.60 -3.14 6.65
N LEU A 247 -4.87 -3.54 7.89
CA LEU A 247 -5.42 -4.87 8.17
C LEU A 247 -6.78 -5.10 7.48
N ILE A 248 -7.69 -4.12 7.54
CA ILE A 248 -9.00 -4.21 6.89
C ILE A 248 -8.82 -4.31 5.37
N GLN A 249 -7.91 -3.53 4.80
CA GLN A 249 -7.62 -3.52 3.38
C GLN A 249 -7.09 -4.88 2.91
N ASN A 250 -6.09 -5.43 3.60
CA ASN A 250 -5.48 -6.71 3.23
C ASN A 250 -6.50 -7.86 3.31
N ILE A 251 -7.33 -7.91 4.37
CA ILE A 251 -8.43 -8.88 4.49
C ILE A 251 -9.42 -8.74 3.32
N SER A 252 -9.76 -7.50 2.92
CA SER A 252 -10.69 -7.25 1.84
C SER A 252 -10.13 -7.67 0.47
N GLU A 253 -8.84 -7.45 0.24
CA GLU A 253 -8.16 -7.85 -0.99
C GLU A 253 -8.09 -9.37 -1.11
N GLU A 254 -7.71 -10.08 -0.05
CA GLU A 254 -7.69 -11.54 -0.04
C GLU A 254 -9.05 -12.14 -0.34
N ARG A 255 -10.12 -11.63 0.28
CA ARG A 255 -11.49 -12.08 -0.02
C ARG A 255 -11.84 -11.90 -1.49
N THR A 256 -11.41 -10.80 -2.08
CA THR A 256 -11.64 -10.50 -3.49
C THR A 256 -10.88 -11.50 -4.36
N MET A 257 -9.61 -11.78 -4.03
CA MET A 257 -8.80 -12.78 -4.72
C MET A 257 -9.42 -14.19 -4.62
N THR A 258 -9.83 -14.61 -3.42
CA THR A 258 -10.50 -15.90 -3.21
C THR A 258 -11.79 -16.00 -4.01
N ARG A 259 -12.63 -14.96 -4.00
CA ARG A 259 -13.87 -14.94 -4.78
C ARG A 259 -13.59 -15.09 -6.27
N ASN A 260 -12.64 -14.31 -6.80
CA ASN A 260 -12.26 -14.36 -8.21
C ASN A 260 -11.65 -15.72 -8.61
N LEU A 261 -10.94 -16.40 -7.69
CA LEU A 261 -10.44 -17.75 -7.90
C LEU A 261 -11.58 -18.76 -7.97
N VAL A 262 -12.52 -18.70 -7.01
CA VAL A 262 -13.70 -19.57 -6.99
C VAL A 262 -14.56 -19.38 -8.24
N GLU A 263 -14.75 -18.14 -8.69
CA GLU A 263 -15.45 -17.83 -9.94
C GLU A 263 -14.74 -18.44 -11.15
N ARG A 264 -13.41 -18.30 -11.24
CA ARG A 264 -12.60 -18.91 -12.31
C ARG A 264 -12.66 -20.43 -12.31
N LEU A 265 -12.55 -21.07 -11.15
CA LEU A 265 -12.70 -22.52 -11.03
C LEU A 265 -14.09 -22.95 -11.45
N LYS A 266 -15.15 -22.26 -10.99
CA LYS A 266 -16.53 -22.55 -11.40
C LYS A 266 -16.75 -22.39 -12.90
N SER A 267 -16.10 -21.44 -13.57
CA SER A 267 -16.17 -21.33 -15.03
C SER A 267 -15.41 -22.47 -15.72
N GLN A 268 -14.23 -22.83 -15.23
CA GLN A 268 -13.44 -23.94 -15.80
C GLN A 268 -14.14 -25.30 -15.63
N PHE A 269 -14.80 -25.51 -14.49
CA PHE A 269 -15.57 -26.72 -14.20
C PHE A 269 -17.00 -26.70 -14.77
N LYS A 270 -17.47 -25.58 -15.33
CA LYS A 270 -18.72 -25.54 -16.11
C LYS A 270 -18.53 -26.01 -17.55
N ASP A 271 -17.31 -25.87 -18.09
CA ASP A 271 -16.95 -26.29 -19.44
C ASP A 271 -16.31 -27.70 -19.49
N THR A 272 -16.26 -28.40 -18.34
CA THR A 272 -15.78 -29.78 -18.24
C THR A 272 -16.87 -30.71 -17.73
N ASP A 273 -17.98 -30.79 -18.46
CA ASP A 273 -18.68 -32.07 -18.61
C ASP A 273 -17.82 -32.94 -19.55
N ILE A 274 -16.69 -33.42 -19.06
CA ILE A 274 -15.94 -34.49 -19.70
C ILE A 274 -16.66 -35.78 -19.29
N ASP A 275 -17.39 -36.39 -20.21
CA ASP A 275 -17.77 -37.80 -20.11
C ASP A 275 -16.49 -38.60 -19.95
N VAL A 276 -16.23 -39.06 -18.72
CA VAL A 276 -15.15 -40.00 -18.42
C VAL A 276 -15.61 -41.36 -18.91
N GLU A 277 -15.29 -41.70 -20.16
CA GLU A 277 -15.21 -43.11 -20.55
C GLU A 277 -14.06 -43.75 -19.74
N PRO A 278 -14.28 -44.91 -19.09
CA PRO A 278 -13.25 -45.55 -18.29
C PRO A 278 -12.07 -45.95 -19.19
N PRO A 279 -10.82 -45.66 -18.77
CA PRO A 279 -9.66 -46.00 -19.57
C PRO A 279 -9.49 -47.52 -19.62
N ASN A 280 -9.21 -48.00 -20.83
CA ASN A 280 -8.78 -49.37 -21.07
C ASN A 280 -7.51 -49.65 -20.24
N LYS A 281 -7.54 -50.72 -19.47
CA LYS A 281 -6.39 -51.21 -18.70
C LYS A 281 -5.34 -51.73 -19.66
N GLU A 282 -4.21 -51.04 -19.78
CA GLU A 282 -2.92 -51.69 -20.04
C GLU A 282 -1.74 -50.79 -19.62
N GLU A 283 -1.02 -51.31 -18.63
CA GLU A 283 0.38 -51.09 -18.20
C GLU A 283 0.93 -49.65 -18.05
N PHE A 284 0.91 -49.11 -16.82
CA PHE A 284 1.92 -48.17 -16.32
C PHE A 284 2.12 -48.35 -14.78
N ASP A 285 3.35 -48.17 -14.32
CA ASP A 285 3.94 -48.55 -13.02
C ASP A 285 3.21 -47.96 -11.77
N ASP A 286 2.56 -48.84 -10.98
CA ASP A 286 1.55 -48.51 -9.95
C ASP A 286 2.09 -47.96 -8.61
N MET A 287 3.40 -47.96 -8.34
CA MET A 287 3.90 -47.60 -6.98
C MET A 287 4.24 -46.11 -6.76
N ALA A 288 4.45 -45.32 -7.82
CA ALA A 288 4.80 -43.90 -7.72
C ALA A 288 3.57 -42.98 -7.73
N ALA A 289 2.53 -43.34 -8.49
CA ALA A 289 1.31 -42.56 -8.64
C ALA A 289 0.45 -42.55 -7.36
N ASP A 290 0.43 -43.64 -6.60
CA ASP A 290 -0.36 -43.74 -5.36
C ASP A 290 0.15 -42.84 -4.23
N LYS A 291 1.48 -42.64 -4.14
CA LYS A 291 2.07 -41.72 -3.15
C LYS A 291 1.76 -40.26 -3.47
N GLU A 292 1.92 -39.89 -4.74
CA GLU A 292 1.64 -38.53 -5.21
C GLU A 292 0.14 -38.21 -5.09
N TYR A 293 -0.73 -39.19 -5.36
CA TYR A 293 -2.17 -39.07 -5.17
C TYR A 293 -2.57 -38.87 -3.70
N GLU A 294 -1.99 -39.64 -2.77
CA GLU A 294 -2.28 -39.49 -1.33
C GLU A 294 -1.71 -38.20 -0.73
N GLU A 295 -0.56 -37.71 -1.21
CA GLU A 295 -0.01 -36.39 -0.83
C GLU A 295 -0.90 -35.23 -1.31
N ILE A 296 -1.42 -35.32 -2.54
CA ILE A 296 -2.37 -34.34 -3.08
C ILE A 296 -3.69 -34.36 -2.28
N LYS A 297 -4.15 -35.54 -1.87
CA LYS A 297 -5.35 -35.72 -1.02
C LYS A 297 -5.16 -35.07 0.35
N GLN A 298 -4.00 -35.26 0.98
CA GLN A 298 -3.69 -34.63 2.26
C GLN A 298 -3.62 -33.11 2.14
N ALA A 299 -2.93 -32.59 1.11
CA ALA A 299 -2.86 -31.15 0.86
C ALA A 299 -4.26 -30.54 0.62
N LEU A 300 -5.13 -31.24 -0.10
CA LEU A 300 -6.53 -30.83 -0.33
C LEU A 300 -7.34 -30.83 0.97
N GLN A 301 -7.12 -31.82 1.84
CA GLN A 301 -7.79 -31.93 3.14
C GLN A 301 -7.36 -30.79 4.08
N GLU A 302 -6.06 -30.50 4.16
CA GLU A 302 -5.52 -29.37 4.93
C GLU A 302 -6.06 -28.03 4.43
N GLN A 303 -6.20 -27.87 3.11
CA GLN A 303 -6.75 -26.65 2.53
C GLN A 303 -8.24 -26.48 2.89
N LYS A 304 -9.01 -27.57 2.90
CA LYS A 304 -10.43 -27.57 3.33
C LYS A 304 -10.57 -27.24 4.82
N GLU A 305 -9.70 -27.76 5.67
CA GLU A 305 -9.70 -27.45 7.10
C GLU A 305 -9.33 -25.99 7.37
N LYS A 306 -8.31 -25.46 6.67
CA LYS A 306 -7.98 -24.03 6.70
C LYS A 306 -9.18 -23.18 6.30
N TYR A 307 -9.88 -23.53 5.23
CA TYR A 307 -11.08 -22.81 4.80
C TYR A 307 -12.18 -22.82 5.86
N LYS A 308 -12.43 -23.96 6.50
CA LYS A 308 -13.43 -24.11 7.57
C LYS A 308 -13.08 -23.30 8.82
N GLN A 309 -11.79 -23.26 9.19
CA GLN A 309 -11.30 -22.43 10.28
C GLN A 309 -11.42 -20.93 9.95
N LEU A 310 -11.11 -20.55 8.71
CA LEU A 310 -11.24 -19.18 8.22
C LEU A 310 -12.71 -18.72 8.24
N GLU A 311 -13.63 -19.57 7.81
CA GLU A 311 -15.08 -19.30 7.83
C GLU A 311 -15.62 -19.14 9.26
N THR A 312 -15.09 -19.94 10.19
CA THR A 312 -15.45 -19.86 11.62
C THR A 312 -14.93 -18.55 12.23
N ARG A 313 -13.66 -18.20 11.96
CA ARG A 313 -13.08 -16.90 12.36
C ARG A 313 -13.84 -15.73 11.74
N TYR A 314 -14.30 -15.85 10.49
CA TYR A 314 -15.13 -14.87 9.79
C TYR A 314 -16.48 -14.64 10.48
N LYS A 315 -17.20 -15.71 10.84
CA LYS A 315 -18.48 -15.62 11.58
C LYS A 315 -18.27 -14.95 12.94
N ASN A 316 -17.17 -15.25 13.61
CA ASN A 316 -16.81 -14.62 14.88
C ASN A 316 -16.45 -13.14 14.70
N LEU A 317 -15.68 -12.77 13.66
CA LEU A 317 -15.29 -11.39 13.38
C LEU A 317 -16.49 -10.51 13.00
N ARG A 318 -17.42 -11.03 12.19
CA ARG A 318 -18.65 -10.36 11.76
C ARG A 318 -19.54 -9.98 12.95
N ASN A 319 -19.58 -10.82 13.98
CA ASN A 319 -20.36 -10.59 15.20
C ASN A 319 -19.57 -9.83 16.28
N SER A 320 -18.28 -9.57 16.06
CA SER A 320 -17.38 -8.89 16.98
C SER A 320 -17.46 -7.35 16.86
N PRO A 321 -16.86 -6.59 17.80
CA PRO A 321 -16.72 -5.13 17.73
C PRO A 321 -16.09 -4.63 16.41
N LEU A 322 -15.18 -5.41 15.81
CA LEU A 322 -14.57 -5.14 14.49
C LEU A 322 -15.58 -5.22 13.34
N GLY A 323 -16.57 -6.12 13.43
CA GLY A 323 -17.67 -6.22 12.44
C GLY A 323 -18.63 -5.03 12.50
N LYS A 324 -18.85 -4.47 13.70
CA LYS A 324 -19.58 -3.19 13.90
C LYS A 324 -18.77 -1.99 13.39
N LEU A 325 -17.45 -2.04 13.50
CA LEU A 325 -16.55 -1.04 12.90
C LEU A 325 -16.56 -1.11 11.36
N GLN A 326 -16.67 -2.31 10.78
CA GLN A 326 -16.79 -2.51 9.33
C GLN A 326 -18.08 -1.89 8.75
N THR A 327 -19.17 -1.85 9.52
CA THR A 327 -20.39 -1.15 9.14
C THR A 327 -20.21 0.37 9.17
N LYS A 328 -19.40 0.87 10.12
CA LYS A 328 -18.99 2.29 10.19
C LYS A 328 -18.05 2.66 9.04
N TYR A 329 -17.12 1.77 8.65
CA TYR A 329 -16.26 1.89 7.46
C TYR A 329 -17.08 2.02 6.16
N TRP A 330 -18.22 1.32 6.03
CA TRP A 330 -19.10 1.46 4.86
C TRP A 330 -19.84 2.80 4.83
N GLN A 331 -20.12 3.39 5.99
CA GLN A 331 -20.67 4.75 6.08
C GLN A 331 -19.62 5.82 5.75
N MET A 332 -18.34 5.58 6.06
CA MET A 332 -17.20 6.46 5.75
C MET A 332 -16.79 6.48 4.27
N ARG A 333 -17.29 5.54 3.45
CA ARG A 333 -16.97 5.42 2.02
C ARG A 333 -17.94 6.20 1.12
N LYS A 334 -19.06 6.70 1.66
CA LYS A 334 -19.93 7.70 1.02
C LYS A 334 -19.37 9.08 1.30
#